data_AF-A0AAJ1PQU4-F1
#
_entry.id   AF-A0AAJ1PQU4-F1
#
_cell.length_a   1.000
_cell.length_b   1.000
_cell.length_c   1.000
_cell.angle_alpha   90.00
_cell.angle_beta   90.00
_cell.angle_gamma   90.00
#
_symmetry.space_group_name_H-M   'P 1'
#
loop_
_entity.id
_entity.type
_entity.pdbx_description
1 polymer ?
#
loop_
_entity_poly.entity_id
_entity_poly.type
_entity_poly.pdbx_seq_one_letter_code
_entity_poly.pdbx_strand_id
1 'polypeptide(L)'
;MISEKRYLTIKDPKTVAVLKIQDEILSALREFLRKEGFIEILAPIIGPSTDPGIRGAKQVSIDYYGSKFKVMSSMILYEQMVVSSMRKIFAVSPCVRIEPVETIKTGRHLVEFRQVDIEEAETSYEDSMRLAERMLQYVIKRIKRKCGEELKLLRRKLRVPKIPFKRLYYSEALRIIDSLGFDVEYGEEIPWDAEEALSKKFKDPFFITNYPKEARGFYYLEDSRRHGILKDFDLIFPEGFGEAISGGEREYSFEAVKKRMEPLEDDISRYEWYLKMLKSGILPSSGFGIGVERLTRFICGLGTVWEAVPFPKVPGVISP
;
A
#
# COMPACT_ATOMS: atom_id res chain seq x y z
N MET A 1 16.39 15.02 14.03
CA MET A 1 17.09 15.17 12.74
C MET A 1 17.51 13.80 12.25
N ILE A 2 17.17 13.45 11.00
CA ILE A 2 17.77 12.31 10.30
C ILE A 2 19.26 12.61 10.22
N SER A 3 20.03 11.94 11.07
CA SER A 3 21.43 12.29 11.31
C SER A 3 22.28 11.70 10.20
N GLU A 4 23.16 12.51 9.60
CA GLU A 4 24.27 12.04 8.73
C GLU A 4 25.10 10.94 9.42
N LYS A 5 25.05 10.88 10.76
CA LYS A 5 25.68 9.85 11.59
C LYS A 5 24.70 8.72 11.97
N ARG A 6 23.92 8.20 11.00
CA ARG A 6 22.98 7.08 11.24
C ARG A 6 23.66 5.86 11.86
N TYR A 7 24.92 5.61 11.53
CA TYR A 7 25.76 4.55 12.13
C TYR A 7 25.92 4.65 13.67
N LEU A 8 25.72 5.84 14.26
CA LEU A 8 25.68 6.01 15.72
C LEU A 8 24.28 5.76 16.27
N THR A 9 23.26 6.31 15.62
CA THR A 9 21.87 6.24 16.12
C THR A 9 21.22 4.88 15.90
N ILE A 10 21.72 4.05 14.98
CA ILE A 10 21.21 2.69 14.75
C ILE A 10 21.42 1.76 15.95
N LYS A 11 22.40 2.07 16.81
CA LYS A 11 22.70 1.32 18.04
C LYS A 11 21.79 1.71 19.21
N ASP A 12 20.96 2.75 19.06
CA ASP A 12 20.02 3.16 20.09
C ASP A 12 19.06 2.00 20.42
N PRO A 13 18.85 1.66 21.71
CA PRO A 13 18.01 0.53 22.10
C PRO A 13 16.58 0.58 21.56
N LYS A 14 15.99 1.77 21.37
CA LYS A 14 14.65 1.89 20.78
C LYS A 14 14.70 1.61 19.28
N THR A 15 15.72 2.10 18.57
CA THR A 15 15.90 1.76 17.15
C THR A 15 16.06 0.26 16.96
N VAL A 16 16.90 -0.40 17.78
CA VAL A 16 17.07 -1.85 17.75
C VAL A 16 15.75 -2.59 18.02
N ALA A 17 14.95 -2.12 18.99
CA ALA A 17 13.64 -2.69 19.28
C ALA A 17 12.66 -2.57 18.11
N VAL A 18 12.65 -1.43 17.42
CA VAL A 18 11.81 -1.22 16.22
C VAL A 18 12.22 -2.20 15.10
N LEU A 19 13.51 -2.36 14.83
CA LEU A 19 14.00 -3.27 13.79
C LEU A 19 13.69 -4.74 14.10
N LYS A 20 13.79 -5.15 15.38
CA LYS A 20 13.37 -6.49 15.83
C LYS A 20 11.87 -6.72 15.64
N ILE A 21 11.05 -5.72 15.96
CA ILE A 21 9.60 -5.81 15.72
C ILE A 21 9.31 -5.93 14.23
N GLN A 22 9.99 -5.16 13.37
CA GLN A 22 9.82 -5.23 11.91
C GLN A 22 10.18 -6.60 11.32
N ASP A 23 11.27 -7.20 11.79
CA ASP A 23 11.65 -8.57 11.41
C ASP A 23 10.54 -9.58 11.77
N GLU A 24 10.00 -9.50 12.99
CA GLU A 24 8.89 -10.38 13.39
C GLU A 24 7.58 -10.05 12.65
N ILE A 25 7.34 -8.79 12.26
CA ILE A 25 6.21 -8.41 11.40
C ILE A 25 6.30 -9.14 10.06
N LEU A 26 7.46 -9.07 9.39
CA LEU A 26 7.68 -9.76 8.12
C LEU A 26 7.56 -11.28 8.27
N SER A 27 8.10 -11.85 9.34
CA SER A 27 7.95 -13.27 9.66
C SER A 27 6.47 -13.66 9.86
N ALA A 28 5.70 -12.82 10.55
CA ALA A 28 4.28 -13.04 10.78
C ALA A 28 3.45 -12.95 9.49
N LEU A 29 3.73 -11.96 8.64
CA LEU A 29 3.08 -11.79 7.33
C LEU A 29 3.32 -13.02 6.45
N ARG A 30 4.59 -13.44 6.28
CA ARG A 30 4.93 -14.63 5.50
C ARG A 30 4.27 -15.89 6.03
N GLU A 31 4.31 -16.11 7.34
CA GLU A 31 3.69 -17.30 7.94
C GLU A 31 2.17 -17.31 7.75
N PHE A 32 1.50 -16.16 7.90
CA PHE A 32 0.07 -16.04 7.67
C PHE A 32 -0.29 -16.36 6.22
N LEU A 33 0.36 -15.70 5.26
CA LEU A 33 0.08 -15.85 3.83
C LEU A 33 0.34 -17.29 3.35
N ARG A 34 1.43 -17.93 3.80
CA ARG A 34 1.71 -19.35 3.48
C ARG A 34 0.65 -20.29 4.04
N LYS A 35 0.10 -20.02 5.23
CA LYS A 35 -1.02 -20.80 5.80
C LYS A 35 -2.32 -20.62 5.01
N GLU A 36 -2.54 -19.45 4.42
CA GLU A 36 -3.68 -19.17 3.54
C GLU A 36 -3.46 -19.69 2.10
N GLY A 37 -2.33 -20.36 1.84
CA GLY A 37 -1.99 -21.02 0.57
C GLY A 37 -1.28 -20.12 -0.45
N PHE A 38 -0.80 -18.94 -0.05
CA PHE A 38 -0.08 -18.05 -0.94
C PHE A 38 1.37 -18.48 -1.15
N ILE A 39 1.86 -18.30 -2.37
CA ILE A 39 3.25 -18.57 -2.77
C ILE A 39 4.02 -17.25 -2.84
N GLU A 40 5.18 -17.20 -2.19
CA GLU A 40 6.08 -16.05 -2.28
C GLU A 40 6.81 -16.05 -3.62
N ILE A 41 6.72 -14.95 -4.36
CA ILE A 41 7.48 -14.73 -5.59
C ILE A 41 8.52 -13.64 -5.40
N LEU A 42 9.53 -13.62 -6.27
CA LEU A 42 10.50 -12.54 -6.32
C LEU A 42 9.99 -11.43 -7.23
N ALA A 43 9.75 -10.26 -6.65
CA ALA A 43 9.30 -9.08 -7.38
C ALA A 43 10.36 -8.60 -8.40
N PRO A 44 9.95 -8.14 -9.59
CA PRO A 44 10.84 -7.38 -10.44
C PRO A 44 11.24 -6.08 -9.73
N ILE A 45 12.49 -5.64 -9.91
CA ILE A 45 12.95 -4.34 -9.40
C ILE A 45 12.87 -3.27 -10.50
N ILE A 46 13.02 -3.69 -11.76
CA ILE A 46 12.97 -2.83 -12.94
C ILE A 46 12.10 -3.49 -14.01
N GLY A 47 11.55 -2.68 -14.93
CA GLY A 47 10.73 -3.17 -16.03
C GLY A 47 10.30 -2.05 -16.99
N PRO A 48 9.65 -2.39 -18.11
CA PRO A 48 9.19 -1.40 -19.10
C PRO A 48 8.18 -0.38 -18.53
N SER A 49 7.38 -0.78 -17.54
CA SER A 49 6.37 0.04 -16.87
C SER A 49 6.31 -0.33 -15.38
N THR A 50 5.90 0.60 -14.53
CA THR A 50 5.57 0.34 -13.12
C THR A 50 4.13 0.76 -12.85
N ASP A 51 3.74 0.89 -11.58
CA ASP A 51 2.43 1.38 -11.17
C ASP A 51 2.11 2.73 -11.85
N PRO A 52 1.13 2.74 -12.76
CA PRO A 52 0.68 3.94 -13.45
C PRO A 52 -0.21 4.82 -12.56
N GLY A 53 -0.67 4.30 -11.42
CA GLY A 53 -1.59 4.97 -10.52
C GLY A 53 -0.91 5.84 -9.47
N ILE A 54 0.42 6.01 -9.49
CA ILE A 54 1.08 6.89 -8.53
C ILE A 54 0.67 8.35 -8.76
N ARG A 55 0.21 9.02 -7.70
CA ARG A 55 -0.17 10.44 -7.72
C ARG A 55 0.80 11.24 -6.86
N GLY A 56 1.15 12.44 -7.29
CA GLY A 56 2.07 13.35 -6.58
C GLY A 56 3.55 12.95 -6.61
N ALA A 57 3.88 11.65 -6.66
CA ALA A 57 5.26 11.17 -6.76
C ALA A 57 5.73 10.98 -8.21
N LYS A 58 7.04 11.12 -8.45
CA LYS A 58 7.65 10.84 -9.76
C LYS A 58 8.23 9.42 -9.81
N GLN A 59 8.06 8.75 -10.95
CA GLN A 59 8.68 7.46 -11.24
C GLN A 59 10.17 7.63 -11.61
N VAL A 60 11.01 6.71 -11.15
CA VAL A 60 12.44 6.66 -11.54
C VAL A 60 12.59 5.90 -12.86
N SER A 61 13.40 6.42 -13.78
CA SER A 61 13.73 5.76 -15.04
C SER A 61 15.22 5.44 -15.11
N ILE A 62 15.57 4.35 -15.79
CA ILE A 62 16.94 3.92 -16.07
C ILE A 62 17.10 3.62 -17.56
N ASP A 63 18.31 3.75 -18.08
CA ASP A 63 18.66 3.18 -19.39
C ASP A 63 18.93 1.69 -19.24
N TYR A 64 18.24 0.89 -20.02
CA TYR A 64 18.40 -0.56 -20.09
C TYR A 64 18.65 -0.95 -21.54
N TYR A 65 19.92 -1.02 -21.91
CA TYR A 65 20.37 -1.34 -23.28
C TYR A 65 19.73 -0.43 -24.34
N GLY A 66 19.65 0.88 -24.09
CA GLY A 66 19.02 1.85 -24.99
C GLY A 66 17.50 1.91 -24.93
N SER A 67 16.87 1.10 -24.07
CA SER A 67 15.43 1.18 -23.76
C SER A 67 15.21 1.84 -22.40
N LYS A 68 14.20 2.72 -22.30
CA LYS A 68 13.88 3.40 -21.04
C LYS A 68 13.05 2.50 -20.12
N PHE A 69 13.68 1.95 -19.08
CA PHE A 69 13.01 1.15 -18.06
C PHE A 69 12.65 2.00 -16.85
N LYS A 70 11.73 1.50 -16.02
CA LYS A 70 11.29 2.08 -14.76
C LYS A 70 11.81 1.24 -13.60
N VAL A 71 12.15 1.90 -12.49
CA VAL A 71 12.27 1.23 -11.19
C VAL A 71 10.87 1.05 -10.61
N MET A 72 10.60 -0.09 -9.99
CA MET A 72 9.25 -0.37 -9.49
C MET A 72 8.85 0.59 -8.37
N SER A 73 7.73 1.28 -8.55
CA SER A 73 6.96 1.98 -7.51
C SER A 73 5.86 1.10 -6.90
N SER A 74 5.49 0.03 -7.61
CA SER A 74 4.77 -1.18 -7.20
C SER A 74 4.84 -2.17 -8.39
N MET A 75 4.61 -3.46 -8.12
CA MET A 75 4.57 -4.50 -9.15
C MET A 75 3.14 -4.88 -9.60
N ILE A 76 2.15 -4.03 -9.33
CA ILE A 76 0.72 -4.27 -9.53
C ILE A 76 0.33 -4.90 -10.88
N LEU A 77 0.95 -4.47 -11.99
CA LEU A 77 0.69 -5.04 -13.32
C LEU A 77 1.27 -6.44 -13.49
N TYR A 78 2.42 -6.71 -12.86
CA TYR A 78 3.10 -8.01 -12.90
C TYR A 78 2.38 -9.04 -12.02
N GLU A 79 1.80 -8.62 -10.91
CA GLU A 79 1.00 -9.49 -10.03
C GLU A 79 -0.16 -10.13 -10.81
N GLN A 80 -0.86 -9.34 -11.64
CA GLN A 80 -1.97 -9.82 -12.48
C GLN A 80 -1.51 -10.85 -13.53
N MET A 81 -0.28 -10.69 -14.04
CA MET A 81 0.33 -11.67 -14.95
C MET A 81 0.65 -12.97 -14.23
N VAL A 82 1.25 -12.89 -13.04
CA VAL A 82 1.66 -14.08 -12.29
C VAL A 82 0.44 -14.81 -11.71
N VAL A 83 -0.59 -14.09 -11.25
CA VAL A 83 -1.78 -14.71 -10.64
C VAL A 83 -2.56 -15.57 -11.64
N SER A 84 -2.44 -15.25 -12.93
CA SER A 84 -2.97 -16.08 -14.03
C SER A 84 -2.29 -17.45 -14.15
N SER A 85 -1.08 -17.60 -13.61
CA SER A 85 -0.35 -18.89 -13.53
C SER A 85 -0.43 -19.52 -12.15
N MET A 86 -0.36 -18.70 -11.09
CA MET A 86 -0.34 -19.11 -9.69
C MET A 86 -1.42 -18.35 -8.94
N ARG A 87 -2.54 -19.03 -8.65
CA ARG A 87 -3.79 -18.42 -8.16
C ARG A 87 -3.70 -17.60 -6.87
N LYS A 88 -2.66 -17.76 -6.06
CA LYS A 88 -2.43 -17.03 -4.81
C LYS A 88 -0.96 -16.68 -4.69
N ILE A 89 -0.61 -15.42 -4.88
CA ILE A 89 0.78 -14.97 -4.84
C ILE A 89 0.95 -13.83 -3.84
N PHE A 90 2.14 -13.74 -3.27
CA PHE A 90 2.57 -12.53 -2.58
C PHE A 90 4.04 -12.25 -2.87
N ALA A 91 4.44 -11.00 -2.70
CA ALA A 91 5.84 -10.58 -2.81
C ALA A 91 6.16 -9.58 -1.70
N VAL A 92 7.44 -9.52 -1.31
CA VAL A 92 7.96 -8.41 -0.49
C VAL A 92 8.79 -7.53 -1.41
N SER A 93 8.14 -6.55 -2.01
CA SER A 93 8.64 -5.74 -3.12
C SER A 93 9.40 -4.51 -2.60
N PRO A 94 10.64 -4.28 -3.02
CA PRO A 94 11.26 -2.96 -2.87
C PRO A 94 10.59 -1.99 -3.84
N CYS A 95 10.18 -0.83 -3.34
CA CYS A 95 9.50 0.18 -4.14
C CYS A 95 10.22 1.53 -4.01
N VAL A 96 10.29 2.26 -5.12
CA VAL A 96 10.87 3.60 -5.18
C VAL A 96 9.85 4.59 -5.75
N ARG A 97 9.63 5.68 -5.02
CA ARG A 97 8.76 6.81 -5.41
C ARG A 97 9.47 8.11 -5.08
N ILE A 98 9.72 8.96 -6.09
CA ILE A 98 10.34 10.27 -5.83
C ILE A 98 9.23 11.22 -5.36
N GLU A 99 9.01 11.20 -4.05
CA GLU A 99 8.03 12.04 -3.38
C GLU A 99 8.42 13.52 -3.40
N PRO A 100 7.46 14.46 -3.49
CA PRO A 100 7.73 15.89 -3.38
C PRO A 100 8.38 16.24 -2.04
N VAL A 101 9.28 17.23 -2.04
CA VAL A 101 10.10 17.57 -0.85
C VAL A 101 9.22 18.03 0.33
N GLU A 102 8.13 18.73 0.06
CA GLU A 102 7.15 19.21 1.03
C GLU A 102 6.51 18.08 1.84
N THR A 103 6.47 16.86 1.31
CA THR A 103 5.90 15.69 2.00
C THR A 103 6.71 15.28 3.23
N ILE A 104 7.95 15.76 3.40
CA ILE A 104 8.73 15.55 4.63
C ILE A 104 7.96 15.97 5.89
N LYS A 105 7.12 17.00 5.80
CA LYS A 105 6.33 17.54 6.92
C LYS A 105 5.26 16.57 7.40
N THR A 106 4.80 15.66 6.54
CA THR A 106 3.76 14.68 6.87
C THR A 106 4.30 13.54 7.74
N GLY A 107 5.60 13.29 7.73
CA GLY A 107 6.22 12.20 8.48
C GLY A 107 5.85 10.79 8.02
N ARG A 108 5.11 10.62 6.91
CA ARG A 108 4.56 9.32 6.47
C ARG A 108 5.15 8.76 5.17
N HIS A 109 6.04 9.51 4.51
CA HIS A 109 6.61 9.17 3.22
C HIS A 109 8.10 8.81 3.30
N LEU A 110 8.49 7.80 2.51
CA LEU A 110 9.86 7.44 2.18
C LEU A 110 9.97 7.36 0.66
N VAL A 111 11.14 7.70 0.13
CA VAL A 111 11.46 7.53 -1.29
C VAL A 111 11.68 6.06 -1.62
N GLU A 112 12.24 5.28 -0.69
CA GLU A 112 12.46 3.85 -0.80
C GLU A 112 11.75 3.15 0.36
N PHE A 113 10.90 2.17 0.05
CA PHE A 113 10.10 1.44 1.03
C PHE A 113 9.86 0.00 0.57
N ARG A 114 9.31 -0.84 1.45
CA ARG A 114 8.93 -2.22 1.14
C ARG A 114 7.43 -2.37 1.19
N GLN A 115 6.87 -2.96 0.16
CA GLN A 115 5.46 -3.29 0.08
C GLN A 115 5.30 -4.81 0.13
N VAL A 116 4.36 -5.31 0.92
CA VAL A 116 3.88 -6.68 0.73
C VAL A 116 2.70 -6.62 -0.23
N ASP A 117 2.95 -7.06 -1.45
CA ASP A 117 1.96 -7.17 -2.52
C ASP A 117 1.30 -8.55 -2.43
N ILE A 118 -0.02 -8.60 -2.54
CA ILE A 118 -0.84 -9.82 -2.43
C ILE A 118 -1.89 -9.79 -3.52
N GLU A 119 -1.99 -10.86 -4.30
CA GLU A 119 -2.98 -11.00 -5.37
C GLU A 119 -3.54 -12.43 -5.39
N GLU A 120 -4.86 -12.55 -5.52
CA GLU A 120 -5.59 -13.82 -5.52
C GLU A 120 -6.56 -13.88 -6.71
N ALA A 121 -6.57 -15.01 -7.41
CA ALA A 121 -7.42 -15.24 -8.58
C ALA A 121 -8.84 -15.66 -8.17
N GLU A 122 -9.82 -15.17 -8.92
CA GLU A 122 -11.25 -15.44 -8.80
C GLU A 122 -11.83 -15.04 -7.43
N THR A 123 -11.33 -13.95 -6.87
CA THR A 123 -11.81 -13.35 -5.61
C THR A 123 -12.36 -11.94 -5.79
N SER A 124 -13.20 -11.52 -4.85
CA SER A 124 -13.76 -10.18 -4.77
C SER A 124 -12.93 -9.24 -3.89
N TYR A 125 -13.13 -7.94 -4.02
CA TYR A 125 -12.50 -6.96 -3.12
C TYR A 125 -12.98 -7.14 -1.67
N GLU A 126 -14.19 -7.69 -1.45
CA GLU A 126 -14.63 -8.12 -0.12
C GLU A 126 -13.85 -9.31 0.44
N ASP A 127 -13.43 -10.26 -0.39
CA ASP A 127 -12.52 -11.35 0.01
C ASP A 127 -11.17 -10.78 0.43
N SER A 128 -10.61 -9.86 -0.37
CA SER A 128 -9.37 -9.16 -0.07
C SER A 128 -9.45 -8.38 1.25
N MET A 129 -10.55 -7.66 1.50
CA MET A 129 -10.78 -6.99 2.79
C MET A 129 -10.82 -7.99 3.96
N ARG A 130 -11.50 -9.14 3.82
CA ARG A 130 -11.52 -10.20 4.85
C ARG A 130 -10.13 -10.79 5.09
N LEU A 131 -9.33 -10.98 4.05
CA LEU A 131 -7.95 -11.44 4.17
C LEU A 131 -7.09 -10.42 4.93
N ALA A 132 -7.19 -9.13 4.57
CA ALA A 132 -6.49 -8.03 5.25
C ALA A 132 -6.86 -7.93 6.75
N GLU A 133 -8.15 -8.07 7.09
CA GLU A 133 -8.65 -8.13 8.47
C GLU A 133 -7.99 -9.26 9.28
N ARG A 134 -8.03 -10.50 8.75
CA ARG A 134 -7.43 -11.67 9.40
C ARG A 134 -5.91 -11.52 9.52
N MET A 135 -5.25 -11.05 8.46
CA MET A 135 -3.81 -10.83 8.40
C MET A 135 -3.35 -9.84 9.46
N LEU A 136 -3.96 -8.65 9.52
CA LEU A 136 -3.58 -7.62 10.46
C LEU A 136 -3.83 -8.06 11.91
N GLN A 137 -4.96 -8.73 12.18
CA GLN A 137 -5.24 -9.27 13.51
C GLN A 137 -4.20 -10.33 13.91
N TYR A 138 -3.80 -11.21 12.98
CA TYR A 138 -2.79 -12.22 13.20
C TYR A 138 -1.42 -11.62 13.53
N VAL A 139 -0.95 -10.66 12.71
CA VAL A 139 0.32 -9.95 12.92
C VAL A 139 0.34 -9.28 14.29
N ILE A 140 -0.69 -8.49 14.61
CA ILE A 140 -0.76 -7.78 15.90
C ILE A 140 -0.75 -8.75 17.09
N LYS A 141 -1.52 -9.84 17.03
CA LYS A 141 -1.50 -10.89 18.07
C LYS A 141 -0.11 -11.50 18.22
N ARG A 142 0.59 -11.74 17.11
CA ARG A 142 1.95 -12.32 17.10
C ARG A 142 2.98 -11.39 17.71
N ILE A 143 2.99 -10.11 17.32
CA ILE A 143 3.91 -9.11 17.91
C ILE A 143 3.67 -8.96 19.41
N LYS A 144 2.41 -8.90 19.85
CA LYS A 144 2.11 -8.82 21.29
C LYS A 144 2.64 -10.02 22.08
N ARG A 145 2.64 -11.21 21.48
CA ARG A 145 3.11 -12.44 22.13
C ARG A 145 4.64 -12.53 22.15
N LYS A 146 5.32 -12.11 21.08
CA LYS A 146 6.77 -12.33 20.90
C LYS A 146 7.65 -11.12 21.20
N CYS A 147 7.15 -9.91 21.05
CA CYS A 147 7.92 -8.66 21.16
C CYS A 147 7.44 -7.81 22.35
N GLY A 148 7.03 -8.45 23.45
CA GLY A 148 6.47 -7.77 24.62
C GLY A 148 7.47 -6.80 25.27
N GLU A 149 8.75 -7.19 25.36
CA GLU A 149 9.81 -6.35 25.94
C GLU A 149 10.12 -5.15 25.04
N GLU A 150 10.19 -5.33 23.72
CA GLU A 150 10.37 -4.24 22.76
C GLU A 150 9.21 -3.25 22.83
N LEU A 151 7.96 -3.72 22.86
CA LEU A 151 6.77 -2.85 23.01
C LEU A 151 6.79 -2.09 24.34
N LYS A 152 7.23 -2.73 25.43
CA LYS A 152 7.38 -2.09 26.74
C LYS A 152 8.46 -0.99 26.72
N LEU A 153 9.60 -1.25 26.08
CA LEU A 153 10.66 -0.25 25.90
C LEU A 153 10.18 0.98 25.11
N LEU A 154 9.37 0.74 24.07
CA LEU A 154 8.74 1.80 23.26
C LEU A 154 7.55 2.46 23.96
N ARG A 155 7.13 1.97 25.13
CA ARG A 155 5.93 2.42 25.86
C ARG A 155 4.65 2.32 25.01
N ARG A 156 4.60 1.40 24.04
CA ARG A 156 3.48 1.23 23.11
C ARG A 156 2.45 0.25 23.64
N LYS A 157 1.25 0.74 23.91
CA LYS A 157 0.07 -0.08 24.23
C LYS A 157 -0.67 -0.47 22.95
N LEU A 158 -0.31 -1.63 22.38
CA LEU A 158 -0.94 -2.13 21.17
C LEU A 158 -2.23 -2.89 21.46
N ARG A 159 -3.35 -2.51 20.83
CA ARG A 159 -4.63 -3.22 20.92
C ARG A 159 -4.78 -4.17 19.75
N VAL A 160 -5.32 -5.37 20.01
CA VAL A 160 -5.74 -6.28 18.94
C VAL A 160 -7.08 -5.76 18.40
N PRO A 161 -7.18 -5.42 17.11
CA PRO A 161 -8.40 -4.86 16.58
C PRO A 161 -9.49 -5.93 16.44
N LYS A 162 -10.74 -5.51 16.61
CA LYS A 162 -11.90 -6.38 16.42
C LYS A 162 -12.27 -6.42 14.94
N ILE A 163 -12.48 -7.62 14.42
CA ILE A 163 -12.98 -7.86 13.06
C ILE A 163 -14.47 -8.22 13.14
N PRO A 164 -15.30 -7.89 12.11
CA PRO A 164 -14.95 -7.15 10.90
C PRO A 164 -14.66 -5.67 11.19
N PHE A 165 -13.79 -5.06 10.37
CA PHE A 165 -13.53 -3.63 10.45
C PHE A 165 -14.72 -2.84 9.90
N LYS A 166 -14.90 -1.62 10.39
CA LYS A 166 -15.94 -0.74 9.85
C LYS A 166 -15.64 -0.47 8.37
N ARG A 167 -16.67 -0.45 7.53
CA ARG A 167 -16.57 -0.09 6.11
C ARG A 167 -17.38 1.17 5.90
N LEU A 168 -16.77 2.16 5.27
CA LEU A 168 -17.39 3.40 4.86
C LEU A 168 -17.30 3.45 3.34
N TYR A 169 -18.39 3.80 2.66
CA TYR A 169 -18.25 4.21 1.26
C TYR A 169 -17.48 5.54 1.21
N TYR A 170 -16.76 5.78 0.12
CA TYR A 170 -16.07 7.04 -0.11
C TYR A 170 -16.96 8.28 0.16
N SER A 171 -18.21 8.25 -0.30
CA SER A 171 -19.19 9.32 -0.05
C SER A 171 -19.59 9.47 1.43
N GLU A 172 -19.52 8.39 2.22
CA GLU A 172 -19.73 8.45 3.68
C GLU A 172 -18.51 9.04 4.37
N ALA A 173 -17.31 8.67 3.93
CA ALA A 173 -16.06 9.25 4.42
C ALA A 173 -16.01 10.76 4.17
N LEU A 174 -16.36 11.21 2.95
CA LEU A 174 -16.44 12.64 2.62
C LEU A 174 -17.41 13.41 3.53
N ARG A 175 -18.59 12.86 3.84
CA ARG A 175 -19.53 13.50 4.77
C ARG A 175 -18.97 13.65 6.18
N ILE A 176 -18.17 12.68 6.65
CA ILE A 176 -17.53 12.79 7.97
C ILE A 176 -16.40 13.83 7.90
N ILE A 177 -15.63 13.85 6.82
CA ILE A 177 -14.54 14.81 6.56
C ILE A 177 -15.06 16.24 6.51
N ASP A 178 -16.18 16.49 5.81
CA ASP A 178 -16.86 17.78 5.79
C ASP A 178 -17.28 18.22 7.20
N SER A 179 -17.86 17.31 7.99
CA SER A 179 -18.21 17.60 9.40
C SER A 179 -16.99 17.88 10.30
N LEU A 180 -15.78 17.56 9.84
CA LEU A 180 -14.51 17.85 10.50
C LEU A 180 -13.90 19.18 10.06
N GLY A 181 -14.54 19.90 9.13
CA GLY A 181 -14.10 21.19 8.61
C GLY A 181 -13.11 21.09 7.45
N PHE A 182 -13.06 19.96 6.75
CA PHE A 182 -12.24 19.76 5.56
C PHE A 182 -13.15 19.64 4.33
N ASP A 183 -12.92 20.50 3.35
CA ASP A 183 -13.59 20.44 2.06
C ASP A 183 -12.73 19.59 1.10
N VAL A 184 -13.33 18.52 0.56
CA VAL A 184 -12.67 17.58 -0.36
C VAL A 184 -13.62 17.35 -1.52
N GLU A 185 -13.18 17.69 -2.73
CA GLU A 185 -14.01 17.55 -3.92
C GLU A 185 -14.27 16.07 -4.24
N TYR A 186 -15.50 15.77 -4.66
CA TYR A 186 -15.85 14.43 -5.09
C TYR A 186 -15.11 14.06 -6.37
N GLY A 187 -14.44 12.92 -6.38
CA GLY A 187 -13.63 12.48 -7.52
C GLY A 187 -12.13 12.56 -7.25
N GLU A 188 -11.73 13.20 -6.15
CA GLU A 188 -10.35 13.30 -5.73
C GLU A 188 -9.97 12.23 -4.71
N GLU A 189 -8.67 11.93 -4.60
CA GLU A 189 -8.17 11.20 -3.45
C GLU A 189 -8.28 12.05 -2.19
N ILE A 190 -8.47 11.41 -1.04
CA ILE A 190 -8.61 12.12 0.22
C ILE A 190 -7.22 12.68 0.61
N PRO A 191 -7.06 14.01 0.73
CA PRO A 191 -5.78 14.59 1.10
C PRO A 191 -5.38 14.22 2.53
N TRP A 192 -4.07 14.22 2.79
CA TRP A 192 -3.50 13.73 4.05
C TRP A 192 -4.12 14.35 5.30
N ASP A 193 -4.31 15.68 5.35
CA ASP A 193 -4.82 16.35 6.55
C ASP A 193 -6.26 15.91 6.89
N ALA A 194 -7.09 15.70 5.86
CA ALA A 194 -8.44 15.17 5.99
C ALA A 194 -8.44 13.70 6.41
N GLU A 195 -7.58 12.87 5.81
CA GLU A 195 -7.40 11.46 6.19
C GLU A 195 -6.93 11.31 7.64
N GLU A 196 -5.96 12.13 8.06
CA GLU A 196 -5.44 12.12 9.43
C GLU A 196 -6.54 12.48 10.43
N ALA A 197 -7.35 13.50 10.12
CA ALA A 197 -8.49 13.91 10.94
C ALA A 197 -9.55 12.80 11.03
N LEU A 198 -9.86 12.14 9.91
CA LEU A 198 -10.78 10.99 9.87
C LEU A 198 -10.22 9.80 10.67
N SER A 199 -8.94 9.48 10.50
CA SER A 199 -8.23 8.42 11.22
C SER A 199 -8.33 8.58 12.74
N LYS A 200 -8.22 9.82 13.25
CA LYS A 200 -8.34 10.15 14.68
C LYS A 200 -9.73 9.89 15.26
N LYS A 201 -10.79 9.81 14.44
CA LYS A 201 -12.16 9.51 14.91
C LYS A 201 -12.40 8.05 15.28
N PHE A 202 -11.58 7.14 14.74
CA PHE A 202 -11.75 5.71 14.93
C PHE A 202 -10.73 5.13 15.90
N LYS A 203 -11.14 4.10 16.64
CA LYS A 203 -10.26 3.38 17.57
C LYS A 203 -9.66 2.11 16.96
N ASP A 204 -10.35 1.52 15.98
CA ASP A 204 -9.91 0.34 15.23
C ASP A 204 -9.70 0.74 13.77
N PRO A 205 -8.87 -0.01 13.02
CA PRO A 205 -8.78 0.15 11.57
C PRO A 205 -10.16 0.07 10.90
N PHE A 206 -10.32 0.78 9.79
CA PHE A 206 -11.56 0.81 9.02
C PHE A 206 -11.24 0.96 7.53
N PHE A 207 -12.15 0.50 6.69
CA PHE A 207 -12.03 0.63 5.24
C PHE A 207 -12.79 1.86 4.74
N ILE A 208 -12.22 2.51 3.74
CA ILE A 208 -12.94 3.39 2.82
C ILE A 208 -13.03 2.63 1.50
N THR A 209 -14.24 2.43 0.97
CA THR A 209 -14.47 1.59 -0.21
C THR A 209 -15.17 2.38 -1.31
N ASN A 210 -15.15 1.83 -2.52
CA ASN A 210 -15.97 2.31 -3.63
C ASN A 210 -15.66 3.75 -4.05
N TYR A 211 -14.39 4.00 -4.34
CA TYR A 211 -13.95 5.28 -4.86
C TYR A 211 -14.50 5.49 -6.28
N PRO A 212 -14.74 6.75 -6.66
CA PRO A 212 -15.01 7.10 -8.05
C PRO A 212 -13.78 6.79 -8.92
N LYS A 213 -14.02 6.41 -10.18
CA LYS A 213 -12.97 6.00 -11.12
C LYS A 213 -11.95 7.10 -11.42
N GLU A 214 -12.33 8.36 -11.24
CA GLU A 214 -11.51 9.54 -11.40
C GLU A 214 -10.39 9.61 -10.33
N ALA A 215 -10.66 9.07 -9.14
CA ALA A 215 -9.72 9.08 -8.01
C ALA A 215 -8.62 8.01 -8.13
N ARG A 216 -8.79 6.98 -8.98
CA ARG A 216 -7.94 5.78 -8.95
C ARG A 216 -7.34 5.38 -10.30
N GLY A 217 -6.30 4.56 -10.24
CA GLY A 217 -5.65 3.98 -11.43
C GLY A 217 -6.60 3.16 -12.31
N PHE A 218 -6.25 3.04 -13.60
CA PHE A 218 -7.07 2.37 -14.62
C PHE A 218 -7.32 0.88 -14.37
N TYR A 219 -6.46 0.25 -13.56
CA TYR A 219 -6.41 -1.19 -13.34
C TYR A 219 -7.43 -1.71 -12.33
N TYR A 220 -8.24 -0.85 -11.72
CA TYR A 220 -9.34 -1.27 -10.85
C TYR A 220 -10.63 -1.54 -11.65
N LEU A 221 -11.33 -2.60 -11.27
CA LEU A 221 -12.60 -3.00 -11.88
C LEU A 221 -13.72 -2.02 -11.51
N GLU A 222 -14.46 -1.55 -12.52
CA GLU A 222 -15.68 -0.76 -12.34
C GLU A 222 -16.86 -1.66 -11.95
N ASP A 223 -17.69 -1.21 -11.01
CA ASP A 223 -18.90 -1.91 -10.61
C ASP A 223 -19.95 -1.85 -11.72
N SER A 224 -20.31 -3.02 -12.26
CA SER A 224 -21.31 -3.13 -13.33
C SER A 224 -22.71 -2.64 -12.94
N ARG A 225 -23.00 -2.50 -11.64
CA ARG A 225 -24.28 -1.98 -11.12
C ARG A 225 -24.22 -0.50 -10.76
N ARG A 226 -23.03 0.07 -10.60
CA ARG A 226 -22.83 1.47 -10.16
C ARG A 226 -21.80 2.13 -11.07
N HIS A 227 -22.29 2.75 -12.15
CA HIS A 227 -21.44 3.40 -13.13
C HIS A 227 -20.52 4.45 -12.49
N GLY A 228 -19.25 4.45 -12.87
CA GLY A 228 -18.22 5.35 -12.35
C GLY A 228 -17.65 4.96 -10.99
N ILE A 229 -18.18 3.91 -10.34
CA ILE A 229 -17.72 3.47 -9.01
C ILE A 229 -16.86 2.24 -9.14
N LEU A 230 -15.72 2.21 -8.46
CA LEU A 230 -14.80 1.09 -8.47
C LEU A 230 -15.09 0.09 -7.35
N LYS A 231 -14.58 -1.13 -7.54
CA LYS A 231 -14.53 -2.17 -6.52
C LYS A 231 -13.17 -2.18 -5.83
N ASP A 232 -12.87 -1.07 -5.17
CA ASP A 232 -11.60 -0.81 -4.51
C ASP A 232 -11.81 -0.45 -3.03
N PHE A 233 -10.69 -0.38 -2.30
CA PHE A 233 -10.66 0.03 -0.91
C PHE A 233 -9.28 0.54 -0.49
N ASP A 234 -9.29 1.45 0.48
CA ASP A 234 -8.15 1.71 1.36
C ASP A 234 -8.46 1.22 2.77
N LEU A 235 -7.47 0.64 3.46
CA LEU A 235 -7.53 0.39 4.90
C LEU A 235 -6.82 1.53 5.63
N ILE A 236 -7.52 2.21 6.53
CA ILE A 236 -6.99 3.31 7.32
C ILE A 236 -6.68 2.82 8.74
N PHE A 237 -5.43 2.98 9.18
CA PHE A 237 -5.07 2.80 10.59
C PHE A 237 -5.66 3.93 11.43
N PRO A 238 -6.09 3.66 12.69
CA PRO A 238 -6.64 4.66 13.59
C PRO A 238 -5.56 5.58 14.17
N GLU A 239 -5.91 6.40 15.15
CA GLU A 239 -4.97 7.21 15.95
C GLU A 239 -4.17 8.27 15.15
N GLY A 240 -4.60 8.61 13.93
CA GLY A 240 -3.88 9.53 13.04
C GLY A 240 -2.77 8.88 12.21
N PHE A 241 -2.73 7.54 12.13
CA PHE A 241 -1.72 6.85 11.31
C PHE A 241 -2.06 6.87 9.81
N GLY A 242 -3.35 6.90 9.46
CA GLY A 242 -3.82 6.99 8.08
C GLY A 242 -3.70 5.68 7.29
N GLU A 243 -3.70 5.81 5.97
CA GLU A 243 -3.72 4.73 4.99
C GLU A 243 -2.56 3.74 5.17
N ALA A 244 -2.93 2.47 5.27
CA ALA A 244 -2.08 1.31 5.48
C ALA A 244 -2.02 0.39 4.26
N ILE A 245 -3.18 0.19 3.63
CA ILE A 245 -3.40 -0.72 2.52
C ILE A 245 -4.19 0.03 1.46
N SER A 246 -3.84 -0.18 0.19
CA SER A 246 -4.70 0.13 -0.95
C SER A 246 -4.87 -1.13 -1.81
N GLY A 247 -6.08 -1.38 -2.29
CA GLY A 247 -6.40 -2.61 -3.03
C GLY A 247 -7.79 -2.63 -3.65
N GLY A 248 -8.12 -3.74 -4.31
CA GLY A 248 -9.38 -3.88 -5.03
C GLY A 248 -9.41 -5.05 -6.02
N GLU A 249 -10.57 -5.23 -6.66
CA GLU A 249 -10.71 -6.08 -7.84
C GLU A 249 -10.02 -5.42 -9.03
N ARG A 250 -9.36 -6.24 -9.84
CA ARG A 250 -8.60 -5.76 -10.99
C ARG A 250 -9.42 -5.83 -12.26
N GLU A 251 -9.29 -4.82 -13.10
CA GLU A 251 -9.83 -4.85 -14.45
C GLU A 251 -9.05 -5.86 -15.28
N TYR A 252 -9.77 -6.73 -15.97
CA TYR A 252 -9.21 -7.83 -16.76
C TYR A 252 -9.63 -7.76 -18.23
N SER A 253 -10.47 -6.78 -18.60
CA SER A 253 -10.87 -6.50 -19.97
C SER A 253 -9.91 -5.55 -20.66
N PHE A 254 -9.34 -5.98 -21.78
CA PHE A 254 -8.51 -5.14 -22.65
C PHE A 254 -9.21 -3.83 -23.05
N GLU A 255 -10.47 -3.89 -23.46
CA GLU A 255 -11.22 -2.72 -23.93
C GLU A 255 -11.49 -1.72 -22.79
N ALA A 256 -11.82 -2.22 -21.59
CA ALA A 256 -12.08 -1.38 -20.43
C ALA A 256 -10.80 -0.66 -19.95
N VAL A 257 -9.68 -1.39 -19.84
CA VAL A 257 -8.37 -0.80 -19.53
C VAL A 257 -7.99 0.24 -20.56
N LYS A 258 -8.06 -0.11 -21.86
CA LYS A 258 -7.66 0.80 -22.94
C LYS A 258 -8.45 2.11 -22.89
N LYS A 259 -9.77 2.03 -22.68
CA LYS A 259 -10.64 3.20 -22.53
C LYS A 259 -10.24 4.07 -21.32
N ARG A 260 -9.90 3.45 -20.18
CA ARG A 260 -9.43 4.18 -18.99
C ARG A 260 -8.04 4.78 -19.15
N MET A 261 -7.24 4.31 -20.11
CA MET A 261 -5.92 4.85 -20.42
C MET A 261 -5.97 6.03 -21.40
N GLU A 262 -7.02 6.20 -22.20
CA GLU A 262 -7.16 7.31 -23.18
C GLU A 262 -6.89 8.72 -22.62
N PRO A 263 -7.35 9.09 -21.41
CA PRO A 263 -7.08 10.42 -20.87
C PRO A 263 -5.68 10.56 -20.23
N LEU A 264 -4.89 9.49 -20.17
CA LEU A 264 -3.57 9.52 -19.52
C LEU A 264 -2.51 10.06 -20.48
N GLU A 265 -1.73 11.03 -20.00
CA GLU A 265 -0.56 11.57 -20.69
C GLU A 265 0.67 10.64 -20.55
N ASP A 266 0.50 9.32 -20.72
CA ASP A 266 1.60 8.36 -20.68
C ASP A 266 1.77 7.63 -22.02
N ASP A 267 2.99 7.13 -22.23
CA ASP A 267 3.37 6.40 -23.43
C ASP A 267 2.77 4.99 -23.41
N ILE A 268 1.63 4.83 -24.09
CA ILE A 268 0.88 3.57 -24.17
C ILE A 268 1.76 2.40 -24.65
N SER A 269 2.80 2.66 -25.46
CA SER A 269 3.68 1.60 -25.96
C SER A 269 4.37 0.81 -24.83
N ARG A 270 4.59 1.43 -23.67
CA ARG A 270 5.18 0.76 -22.49
C ARG A 270 4.27 -0.28 -21.86
N TYR A 271 2.96 -0.17 -22.09
CA TYR A 271 1.95 -1.10 -21.58
C TYR A 271 1.56 -2.15 -22.62
N GLU A 272 2.20 -2.20 -23.79
CA GLU A 272 1.83 -3.13 -24.86
C GLU A 272 1.88 -4.59 -24.39
N TRP A 273 2.87 -4.96 -23.57
CA TRP A 273 2.96 -6.30 -22.97
C TRP A 273 1.74 -6.63 -22.10
N TYR A 274 1.31 -5.66 -21.28
CA TYR A 274 0.19 -5.78 -20.36
C TYR A 274 -1.14 -5.88 -21.12
N LEU A 275 -1.33 -5.01 -22.11
CA LEU A 275 -2.50 -5.01 -22.98
C LEU A 275 -2.61 -6.30 -23.82
N LYS A 276 -1.49 -6.84 -24.32
CA LYS A 276 -1.46 -8.14 -25.01
C LYS A 276 -1.88 -9.28 -24.09
N MET A 277 -1.42 -9.27 -22.84
CA MET A 277 -1.82 -10.23 -21.82
C MET A 277 -3.33 -10.18 -21.56
N LEU A 278 -3.90 -8.99 -21.35
CA LEU A 278 -5.35 -8.83 -21.20
C LEU A 278 -6.11 -9.37 -22.41
N LYS A 279 -5.61 -9.11 -23.62
CA LYS A 279 -6.23 -9.58 -24.87
C LYS A 279 -6.17 -11.11 -25.03
N SER A 280 -5.16 -11.79 -24.47
CA SER A 280 -5.12 -13.25 -24.45
C SER A 280 -6.07 -13.89 -23.44
N GLY A 281 -6.72 -13.08 -22.59
CA GLY A 281 -7.57 -13.54 -21.50
C GLY A 281 -6.75 -13.85 -20.25
N ILE A 282 -7.17 -13.27 -19.13
CA ILE A 282 -6.61 -13.54 -17.80
C ILE A 282 -7.75 -13.86 -16.84
N LEU A 283 -7.41 -14.45 -15.70
CA LEU A 283 -8.39 -14.66 -14.63
C LEU A 283 -8.75 -13.32 -13.97
N PRO A 284 -10.02 -13.11 -13.57
CA PRO A 284 -10.34 -12.03 -12.65
C PRO A 284 -9.56 -12.23 -11.35
N SER A 285 -9.15 -11.15 -10.72
CA SER A 285 -8.37 -11.20 -9.48
C SER A 285 -8.67 -10.02 -8.58
N SER A 286 -8.33 -10.16 -7.32
CA SER A 286 -8.30 -9.05 -6.37
C SER A 286 -7.08 -9.13 -5.49
N GLY A 287 -6.60 -7.97 -5.07
CA GLY A 287 -5.38 -7.88 -4.30
C GLY A 287 -5.21 -6.55 -3.61
N PHE A 288 -4.11 -6.43 -2.87
CA PHE A 288 -3.76 -5.22 -2.14
C PHE A 288 -2.28 -5.19 -1.79
N GLY A 289 -1.76 -3.97 -1.63
CA GLY A 289 -0.41 -3.72 -1.13
C GLY A 289 -0.46 -3.17 0.30
N ILE A 290 0.43 -3.64 1.18
CA ILE A 290 0.64 -3.06 2.51
C ILE A 290 2.08 -2.58 2.68
N GLY A 291 2.26 -1.32 3.07
CA GLY A 291 3.58 -0.76 3.35
C GLY A 291 4.15 -1.31 4.67
N VAL A 292 5.29 -2.00 4.60
CA VAL A 292 5.95 -2.63 5.77
C VAL A 292 6.34 -1.57 6.79
N GLU A 293 6.88 -0.44 6.32
CA GLU A 293 7.31 0.67 7.17
C GLU A 293 6.12 1.38 7.81
N ARG A 294 5.01 1.58 7.08
CA ARG A 294 3.77 2.15 7.65
C ARG A 294 3.15 1.22 8.71
N LEU A 295 3.13 -0.09 8.45
CA LEU A 295 2.69 -1.10 9.43
C LEU A 295 3.58 -1.10 10.67
N THR A 296 4.90 -1.04 10.49
CA THR A 296 5.87 -0.95 11.58
C THR A 296 5.66 0.33 12.40
N ARG A 297 5.49 1.48 11.73
CA ARG A 297 5.20 2.77 12.34
C ARG A 297 3.97 2.69 13.25
N PHE A 298 2.88 2.09 12.78
CA PHE A 298 1.64 1.89 13.55
C PHE A 298 1.82 0.93 14.75
N ILE A 299 2.43 -0.23 14.52
CA ILE A 299 2.63 -1.25 15.56
C ILE A 299 3.53 -0.72 16.68
N CYS A 300 4.60 0.00 16.33
CA CYS A 300 5.56 0.57 17.27
C CYS A 300 5.12 1.92 17.87
N GLY A 301 4.10 2.58 17.30
CA GLY A 301 3.63 3.89 17.75
C GLY A 301 4.60 5.03 17.44
N LEU A 302 5.29 4.96 16.29
CA LEU A 302 6.32 5.92 15.91
C LEU A 302 5.70 7.21 15.37
N GLY A 303 6.31 8.35 15.67
CA GLY A 303 5.86 9.63 15.14
C GLY A 303 6.01 9.68 13.62
N THR A 304 7.11 9.13 13.12
CA THR A 304 7.52 9.26 11.72
C THR A 304 7.93 7.91 11.11
N VAL A 305 7.71 7.75 9.81
CA VAL A 305 7.95 6.48 9.10
C VAL A 305 9.44 6.16 8.97
N TRP A 306 10.33 7.16 8.92
CA TRP A 306 11.77 6.94 8.79
C TRP A 306 12.40 6.34 10.06
N GLU A 307 11.71 6.37 11.19
CA GLU A 307 12.11 5.63 12.40
C GLU A 307 11.92 4.11 12.23
N ALA A 308 11.09 3.68 11.27
CA ALA A 308 10.81 2.28 10.98
C ALA A 308 11.86 1.61 10.08
N VAL A 309 12.92 2.31 9.65
CA VAL A 309 13.95 1.74 8.77
C VAL A 309 15.36 2.03 9.27
N PRO A 310 16.32 1.14 8.98
CA PRO A 310 17.72 1.38 9.34
C PRO A 310 18.32 2.53 8.51
N PHE A 311 18.01 2.63 7.21
CA PHE A 311 18.63 3.56 6.26
C PHE A 311 17.58 4.36 5.48
N PRO A 312 16.90 5.33 6.12
CA PRO A 312 15.78 6.01 5.49
C PRO A 312 16.21 6.86 4.30
N LYS A 313 15.45 6.76 3.21
CA LYS A 313 15.52 7.69 2.08
C LYS A 313 14.34 8.65 2.21
N VAL A 314 14.57 9.79 2.86
CA VAL A 314 13.51 10.78 3.14
C VAL A 314 13.49 11.84 2.05
N PRO A 315 12.31 12.33 1.63
CA PRO A 315 12.22 13.34 0.59
C PRO A 315 13.08 14.58 0.91
N GLY A 316 13.94 14.95 -0.02
CA GLY A 316 14.85 16.10 0.11
C GLY A 316 16.04 15.93 1.07
N VAL A 317 16.22 14.76 1.69
CA VAL A 317 17.35 14.49 2.61
C VAL A 317 18.36 13.58 1.95
N ILE A 318 19.61 14.05 1.86
CA ILE A 318 20.73 13.24 1.38
C ILE A 318 21.34 12.52 2.58
N SER A 319 21.04 11.23 2.74
CA SER A 319 21.58 10.41 3.83
C SER A 319 21.83 8.96 3.40
N PRO A 320 22.84 8.29 4.01
CA PRO A 320 23.14 6.89 3.75
C PRO A 320 21.96 5.95 4.06
#